data_AF-A0A4W2GC32-F1
#
_entry.id   AF-A0A4W2GC32-F1
#
_cell.length_a   1.000
_cell.length_b   1.000
_cell.length_c   1.000
_cell.angle_alpha   90.00
_cell.angle_beta   90.00
_cell.angle_gamma   90.00
#
_symmetry.space_group_name_H-M   'P 1'
#
loop_
_entity.id
_entity.type
_entity.pdbx_description
1 polymer ?
#
loop_
_entity_poly.entity_id
_entity_poly.type
_entity_poly.pdbx_seq_one_letter_code
_entity_poly.pdbx_strand_id
1 'polypeptide(L)'
;MKATRSGRYTYEDYQDTAKWLLSHTEQRPQVAVICGSGLGGLVNKLTQAQTFDYSEIPNFPESTVPGHAGRLVFGILNGRACVMMQGRFHMYEGYPFWKVTFPVRVFRLLGVETLVVTNAAGGLNPNFEVGDIMLIRDHINLPGFSGENPLRGPNEERFGVRFPAMSDAYDRDMRQKAHSTWKQMGEQRELQEGTYVMLGGPNFETVAECRLLRNLGADAVGKMKLTLVQIFFMMLLLLLGLGVGLGVGLQMAAAVLEESDQLLDEFLSSDSQDKAEATKEGLASRSTETLLVSNKEVVQPEDTIISEDEVGGDRMLRAEVLLHSNKDYLRSDVMDRECNALMALKVKSKDHTCIPQYIFIHEELDAVKAVCKSPAVACDLKGGKCHKSPRPFDLTFCKLSKSGQVIPHCNYVTFILEKYILMSCSDMKVQITS
;
A
#
# COMPACT_ATOMS: atom_id res chain seq x y z
N MET A 1 -9.50 1.36 -34.40
CA MET A 1 -9.74 1.80 -33.00
C MET A 1 -9.51 3.30 -32.90
N LYS A 2 -10.38 4.06 -32.22
CA LYS A 2 -10.12 5.46 -31.86
C LYS A 2 -9.60 5.49 -30.42
N ALA A 3 -8.28 5.56 -30.25
CA ALA A 3 -7.69 5.64 -28.90
C ALA A 3 -8.10 6.97 -28.24
N THR A 4 -8.66 6.89 -27.03
CA THR A 4 -8.90 8.08 -26.19
C THR A 4 -7.55 8.65 -25.75
N ARG A 5 -7.44 9.99 -25.66
CA ARG A 5 -6.21 10.70 -25.22
C ARG A 5 -5.73 10.33 -23.81
N SER A 6 -6.50 9.54 -23.06
CA SER A 6 -6.24 9.14 -21.67
C SER A 6 -5.95 7.66 -21.47
N GLY A 7 -6.03 6.82 -22.51
CA GLY A 7 -5.82 5.37 -22.39
C GLY A 7 -6.84 4.67 -21.50
N ARG A 8 -8.07 5.21 -21.39
CA ARG A 8 -9.14 4.73 -20.53
C ARG A 8 -10.35 4.28 -21.36
N TYR A 9 -11.07 3.30 -20.82
CA TYR A 9 -12.37 2.85 -21.32
C TYR A 9 -13.40 3.99 -21.36
N THR A 10 -14.10 4.07 -22.47
CA THR A 10 -15.32 4.87 -22.71
C THR A 10 -16.55 4.11 -22.21
N TYR A 11 -17.72 4.76 -22.16
CA TYR A 11 -18.99 4.07 -21.92
C TYR A 11 -19.25 2.99 -22.98
N GLU A 12 -18.90 3.32 -24.22
CA GLU A 12 -19.08 2.49 -25.40
C GLU A 12 -18.26 1.19 -25.29
N ASP A 13 -17.03 1.25 -24.74
CA ASP A 13 -16.22 0.06 -24.46
C ASP A 13 -16.89 -0.91 -23.46
N TYR A 14 -17.56 -0.38 -22.42
CA TYR A 14 -18.36 -1.21 -21.51
C TYR A 14 -19.62 -1.76 -22.19
N GLN A 15 -20.27 -0.93 -23.03
CA GLN A 15 -21.50 -1.31 -23.71
C GLN A 15 -21.26 -2.39 -24.76
N ASP A 16 -20.16 -2.35 -25.50
CA ASP A 16 -19.84 -3.35 -26.52
C ASP A 16 -19.43 -4.69 -25.89
N THR A 17 -18.73 -4.69 -24.76
CA THR A 17 -18.53 -5.93 -23.97
C THR A 17 -19.85 -6.48 -23.44
N ALA A 18 -20.75 -5.63 -22.94
CA ALA A 18 -22.06 -6.06 -22.45
C ALA A 18 -22.93 -6.64 -23.58
N LYS A 19 -22.98 -5.99 -24.75
CA LYS A 19 -23.64 -6.52 -25.96
C LYS A 19 -23.08 -7.88 -26.35
N TRP A 20 -21.75 -8.02 -26.39
CA TRP A 20 -21.09 -9.28 -26.74
C TRP A 20 -21.49 -10.40 -25.79
N LEU A 21 -21.47 -10.17 -24.47
CA LEU A 21 -21.93 -11.18 -23.51
C LEU A 21 -23.42 -11.51 -23.71
N LEU A 22 -24.29 -10.50 -23.86
CA LEU A 22 -25.73 -10.69 -24.07
C LEU A 22 -26.09 -11.39 -25.39
N SER A 23 -25.21 -11.36 -26.40
CA SER A 23 -25.39 -12.08 -27.67
C SER A 23 -24.81 -13.50 -27.66
N HIS A 24 -23.98 -13.86 -26.69
CA HIS A 24 -23.38 -15.20 -26.57
C HIS A 24 -23.97 -16.02 -25.41
N THR A 25 -24.76 -15.45 -24.50
CA THR A 25 -25.58 -16.18 -23.53
C THR A 25 -27.03 -15.73 -23.51
N GLU A 26 -27.96 -16.65 -23.26
CA GLU A 26 -29.36 -16.34 -22.97
C GLU A 26 -29.59 -15.94 -21.50
N GLN A 27 -28.63 -16.23 -20.61
CA GLN A 27 -28.73 -15.94 -19.18
C GLN A 27 -28.82 -14.42 -18.92
N ARG A 28 -29.72 -14.00 -18.02
CA ARG A 28 -29.92 -12.59 -17.61
C ARG A 28 -29.73 -12.49 -16.09
N PRO A 29 -28.49 -12.27 -15.62
CA PRO A 29 -28.17 -12.39 -14.19
C PRO A 29 -28.69 -11.19 -13.39
N GLN A 30 -29.39 -11.46 -12.29
CA GLN A 30 -29.76 -10.43 -11.30
C GLN A 30 -28.63 -10.19 -10.28
N VAL A 31 -27.80 -11.22 -10.05
CA VAL A 31 -26.71 -11.23 -9.08
C VAL A 31 -25.37 -11.41 -9.79
N ALA A 32 -24.37 -10.60 -9.46
CA ALA A 32 -22.97 -10.88 -9.76
C ALA A 32 -22.23 -11.34 -8.50
N VAL A 33 -21.33 -12.32 -8.61
CA VAL A 33 -20.49 -12.78 -7.51
C VAL A 33 -19.01 -12.71 -7.91
N ILE A 34 -18.19 -12.03 -7.11
CA ILE A 34 -16.74 -11.92 -7.36
C ILE A 34 -15.99 -12.85 -6.41
N CYS A 35 -15.69 -14.06 -6.89
CA CYS A 35 -15.07 -15.10 -6.09
C CYS A 35 -13.62 -14.76 -5.73
N GLY A 36 -13.29 -14.86 -4.45
CA GLY A 36 -11.92 -14.81 -3.95
C GLY A 36 -11.09 -16.06 -4.28
N SER A 37 -9.80 -15.97 -3.99
CA SER A 37 -8.89 -17.11 -3.89
C SER A 37 -9.43 -18.11 -2.85
N GLY A 38 -9.28 -19.41 -3.11
CA GLY A 38 -9.97 -20.47 -2.35
C GLY A 38 -11.48 -20.58 -2.65
N LEU A 39 -12.17 -19.45 -2.81
CA LEU A 39 -13.61 -19.37 -3.08
C LEU A 39 -14.02 -19.57 -4.55
N GLY A 40 -13.04 -19.74 -5.46
CA GLY A 40 -13.28 -20.06 -6.87
C GLY A 40 -14.07 -21.36 -7.10
N GLY A 41 -14.15 -22.25 -6.11
CA GLY A 41 -14.99 -23.45 -6.14
C GLY A 41 -16.50 -23.19 -6.10
N LEU A 42 -16.95 -21.97 -5.75
CA LEU A 42 -18.37 -21.62 -5.69
C LEU A 42 -19.09 -21.79 -7.04
N VAL A 43 -18.40 -21.58 -8.16
CA VAL A 43 -19.00 -21.73 -9.50
C VAL A 43 -19.42 -23.18 -9.79
N ASN A 44 -18.82 -24.16 -9.10
CA ASN A 44 -19.18 -25.58 -9.22
C ASN A 44 -20.56 -25.91 -8.61
N LYS A 45 -21.24 -24.91 -8.00
CA LYS A 45 -22.64 -24.99 -7.54
C LYS A 45 -23.63 -24.36 -8.53
N LEU A 46 -23.17 -23.77 -9.64
CA LEU A 46 -24.05 -23.27 -10.70
C LEU A 46 -24.64 -24.45 -11.50
N THR A 47 -25.95 -24.42 -11.68
CA THR A 47 -26.64 -25.25 -12.69
C THR A 47 -26.78 -24.45 -14.00
N GLN A 48 -26.93 -25.12 -15.14
CA GLN A 48 -26.94 -24.48 -16.47
C GLN A 48 -25.72 -23.57 -16.72
N ALA A 49 -24.55 -24.00 -16.24
CA ALA A 49 -23.34 -23.16 -16.25
C ALA A 49 -22.80 -22.95 -17.67
N GLN A 50 -22.64 -21.68 -18.08
CA GLN A 50 -21.96 -21.28 -19.30
C GLN A 50 -20.71 -20.46 -18.94
N THR A 51 -19.56 -20.85 -19.48
CA THR A 51 -18.26 -20.24 -19.17
C THR A 51 -17.71 -19.49 -20.38
N PHE A 52 -17.07 -18.36 -20.13
CA PHE A 52 -16.27 -17.58 -21.07
C PHE A 52 -14.90 -17.31 -20.45
N ASP A 53 -13.82 -17.49 -21.19
CA ASP A 53 -12.49 -17.13 -20.71
C ASP A 53 -12.25 -15.62 -20.90
N TYR A 54 -11.56 -14.95 -19.97
CA TYR A 54 -11.41 -13.48 -19.99
C TYR A 54 -10.68 -12.96 -21.24
N SER A 55 -9.91 -13.80 -21.92
CA SER A 55 -9.25 -13.52 -23.21
C SER A 55 -10.21 -13.49 -24.40
N GLU A 56 -11.38 -14.13 -24.31
CA GLU A 56 -12.42 -14.12 -25.35
C GLU A 56 -13.30 -12.87 -25.25
N ILE A 57 -13.48 -12.36 -24.04
CA ILE A 57 -14.40 -11.27 -23.74
C ILE A 57 -13.78 -9.93 -24.16
N PRO A 58 -14.42 -9.13 -25.02
CA PRO A 58 -13.89 -7.82 -25.43
C PRO A 58 -13.56 -6.92 -24.24
N ASN A 59 -12.44 -6.20 -24.33
CA ASN A 59 -11.96 -5.21 -23.36
C ASN A 59 -11.59 -5.75 -21.96
N PHE A 60 -11.79 -7.04 -21.67
CA PHE A 60 -11.51 -7.61 -20.33
C PHE A 60 -10.00 -7.59 -19.99
N PRO A 61 -9.65 -7.48 -18.70
CA PRO A 61 -8.29 -7.74 -18.22
C PRO A 61 -7.97 -9.23 -18.22
N GLU A 62 -6.69 -9.57 -18.38
CA GLU A 62 -6.18 -10.91 -18.12
C GLU A 62 -5.98 -11.11 -16.59
N SER A 63 -5.91 -12.37 -16.14
CA SER A 63 -5.76 -12.74 -14.74
C SER A 63 -4.41 -13.42 -14.55
N THR A 64 -3.44 -12.75 -13.90
CA THR A 64 -2.05 -13.23 -13.81
C THR A 64 -1.72 -13.99 -12.53
N VAL A 65 -2.65 -13.99 -11.56
CA VAL A 65 -2.43 -14.49 -10.20
C VAL A 65 -2.76 -15.99 -10.09
N PRO A 66 -1.86 -16.83 -9.52
CA PRO A 66 -2.13 -18.24 -9.29
C PRO A 66 -3.45 -18.51 -8.54
N GLY A 67 -4.21 -19.51 -8.99
CA GLY A 67 -5.51 -19.86 -8.43
C GLY A 67 -6.70 -18.99 -8.90
N HIS A 68 -6.46 -17.92 -9.67
CA HIS A 68 -7.51 -17.16 -10.34
C HIS A 68 -7.64 -17.65 -11.79
N ALA A 69 -8.62 -18.54 -12.04
CA ALA A 69 -8.76 -19.28 -13.30
C ALA A 69 -8.98 -18.40 -14.55
N GLY A 70 -9.41 -17.14 -14.37
CA GLY A 70 -9.54 -16.16 -15.46
C GLY A 70 -10.81 -16.32 -16.28
N ARG A 71 -11.93 -16.70 -15.64
CA ARG A 71 -13.17 -17.08 -16.34
C ARG A 71 -14.43 -16.43 -15.79
N LEU A 72 -15.36 -16.07 -16.67
CA LEU A 72 -16.68 -15.55 -16.33
C LEU A 72 -17.72 -16.66 -16.51
N VAL A 73 -18.41 -17.04 -15.43
CA VAL A 73 -19.35 -18.17 -15.42
C VAL A 73 -20.76 -17.67 -15.14
N PHE A 74 -21.64 -17.76 -16.13
CA PHE A 74 -23.08 -17.54 -15.99
C PHE A 74 -23.78 -18.84 -15.57
N GLY A 75 -24.90 -18.76 -14.88
CA GLY A 75 -25.73 -19.93 -14.56
C GLY A 75 -26.74 -19.65 -13.46
N ILE A 76 -27.35 -20.69 -12.92
CA ILE A 76 -28.38 -20.60 -11.88
C ILE A 76 -27.86 -21.17 -10.56
N LEU A 77 -27.79 -20.34 -9.51
CA LEU A 77 -27.51 -20.72 -8.14
C LEU A 77 -28.82 -20.67 -7.33
N ASN A 78 -29.25 -21.79 -6.75
CA ASN A 78 -30.44 -21.88 -5.89
C ASN A 78 -31.70 -21.18 -6.47
N GLY A 79 -31.93 -21.34 -7.78
CA GLY A 79 -33.07 -20.72 -8.49
C GLY A 79 -32.89 -19.25 -8.88
N ARG A 80 -31.71 -18.64 -8.67
CA ARG A 80 -31.38 -17.27 -9.11
C ARG A 80 -30.35 -17.26 -10.23
N ALA A 81 -30.60 -16.47 -11.27
CA ALA A 81 -29.67 -16.25 -12.36
C ALA A 81 -28.50 -15.38 -11.88
N CYS A 82 -27.28 -15.91 -12.01
CA CYS A 82 -26.05 -15.35 -11.49
C CYS A 82 -24.97 -15.27 -12.58
N VAL A 83 -24.06 -14.32 -12.43
CA VAL A 83 -22.76 -14.30 -13.13
C VAL A 83 -21.63 -14.29 -12.11
N MET A 84 -20.63 -15.15 -12.28
CA MET A 84 -19.54 -15.35 -11.32
C MET A 84 -18.17 -15.12 -11.96
N MET A 85 -17.34 -14.28 -11.34
CA MET A 85 -15.94 -14.12 -11.70
C MET A 85 -15.09 -15.20 -11.02
N GLN A 86 -14.71 -16.25 -11.78
CA GLN A 86 -13.78 -17.29 -11.30
C GLN A 86 -12.33 -16.83 -11.49
N GLY A 87 -11.90 -15.88 -10.67
CA GLY A 87 -10.64 -15.17 -10.82
C GLY A 87 -10.88 -13.68 -10.96
N ARG A 88 -9.92 -12.85 -10.56
CA ARG A 88 -10.10 -11.39 -10.53
C ARG A 88 -8.78 -10.66 -10.54
N PHE A 89 -8.87 -9.37 -10.83
CA PHE A 89 -7.75 -8.48 -11.06
C PHE A 89 -7.41 -7.67 -9.80
N HIS A 90 -6.16 -7.24 -9.71
CA HIS A 90 -5.63 -6.53 -8.54
C HIS A 90 -4.63 -5.45 -8.97
N MET A 91 -4.42 -4.41 -8.15
CA MET A 91 -3.49 -3.33 -8.51
C MET A 91 -2.03 -3.77 -8.56
N TYR A 92 -1.63 -4.72 -7.71
CA TYR A 92 -0.26 -5.27 -7.69
C TYR A 92 0.13 -6.06 -8.94
N GLU A 93 -0.82 -6.40 -9.81
CA GLU A 93 -0.56 -6.93 -11.15
C GLU A 93 -0.12 -5.82 -12.14
N GLY A 94 0.01 -4.57 -11.67
CA GLY A 94 0.27 -3.38 -12.48
C GLY A 94 -0.98 -2.78 -13.11
N TYR A 95 -2.17 -3.31 -12.82
CA TYR A 95 -3.43 -2.81 -13.37
C TYR A 95 -3.94 -1.57 -12.61
N PRO A 96 -4.37 -0.49 -13.28
CA PRO A 96 -4.97 0.67 -12.64
C PRO A 96 -6.43 0.42 -12.18
N PHE A 97 -6.93 1.23 -11.24
CA PHE A 97 -8.25 1.03 -10.59
C PHE A 97 -9.43 0.93 -11.58
N TRP A 98 -9.40 1.64 -12.70
CA TRP A 98 -10.43 1.58 -13.74
C TRP A 98 -10.40 0.29 -14.58
N LYS A 99 -9.27 -0.44 -14.57
CA LYS A 99 -9.14 -1.76 -15.20
C LYS A 99 -9.58 -2.87 -14.25
N VAL A 100 -9.17 -2.78 -12.99
CA VAL A 100 -9.63 -3.68 -11.92
C VAL A 100 -11.16 -3.63 -11.76
N THR A 101 -11.77 -2.45 -11.87
CA THR A 101 -13.24 -2.28 -11.77
C THR A 101 -14.01 -2.51 -13.07
N PHE A 102 -13.34 -2.81 -14.20
CA PHE A 102 -14.00 -2.89 -15.51
C PHE A 102 -15.24 -3.80 -15.55
N PRO A 103 -15.21 -5.04 -15.00
CA PRO A 103 -16.35 -5.95 -15.04
C PRO A 103 -17.62 -5.43 -14.36
N VAL A 104 -17.52 -4.56 -13.34
CA VAL A 104 -18.72 -4.16 -12.58
C VAL A 104 -19.63 -3.23 -13.38
N ARG A 105 -19.05 -2.37 -14.22
CA ARG A 105 -19.79 -1.53 -15.16
C ARG A 105 -20.42 -2.37 -16.27
N VAL A 106 -19.75 -3.44 -16.71
CA VAL A 106 -20.34 -4.44 -17.61
C VAL A 106 -21.53 -5.13 -16.92
N PHE A 107 -21.39 -5.60 -15.68
CA PHE A 107 -22.46 -6.28 -14.94
C PHE A 107 -23.72 -5.42 -14.80
N ARG A 108 -23.60 -4.11 -14.57
CA ARG A 108 -24.77 -3.23 -14.62
C ARG A 108 -25.46 -3.27 -16.00
N LEU A 109 -24.69 -3.17 -17.08
CA LEU A 109 -25.23 -3.22 -18.44
C LEU A 109 -25.78 -4.60 -18.84
N LEU A 110 -25.50 -5.66 -18.06
CA LEU A 110 -26.16 -6.98 -18.16
C LEU A 110 -27.48 -7.07 -17.38
N GLY A 111 -27.83 -6.06 -16.56
CA GLY A 111 -29.03 -6.06 -15.72
C GLY A 111 -28.82 -6.48 -14.26
N VAL A 112 -27.57 -6.55 -13.77
CA VAL A 112 -27.29 -6.90 -12.37
C VAL A 112 -27.73 -5.77 -11.42
N GLU A 113 -28.36 -6.17 -10.31
CA GLU A 113 -28.88 -5.30 -9.24
C GLU A 113 -28.21 -5.58 -7.88
N THR A 114 -27.76 -6.82 -7.66
CA THR A 114 -27.03 -7.25 -6.46
C THR A 114 -25.62 -7.67 -6.81
N LEU A 115 -24.63 -7.12 -6.11
CA LEU A 115 -23.25 -7.60 -6.13
C LEU A 115 -22.93 -8.29 -4.81
N VAL A 116 -22.43 -9.53 -4.89
CA VAL A 116 -21.79 -10.25 -3.79
C VAL A 116 -20.29 -10.26 -4.03
N VAL A 117 -19.53 -9.86 -3.02
CA VAL A 117 -18.08 -9.76 -3.10
C VAL A 117 -17.44 -10.60 -2.01
N THR A 118 -16.51 -11.48 -2.38
CA THR A 118 -15.85 -12.37 -1.42
C THR A 118 -14.34 -12.27 -1.48
N ASN A 119 -13.66 -12.38 -0.34
CA ASN A 119 -12.22 -12.30 -0.21
C ASN A 119 -11.69 -13.25 0.87
N ALA A 120 -10.37 -13.36 0.94
CA ALA A 120 -9.66 -13.66 2.16
C ALA A 120 -9.20 -12.36 2.83
N ALA A 121 -8.83 -12.46 4.10
CA ALA A 121 -8.24 -11.37 4.88
C ALA A 121 -7.21 -11.91 5.88
N GLY A 122 -6.42 -11.00 6.45
CA GLY A 122 -5.80 -11.21 7.76
C GLY A 122 -6.69 -10.62 8.85
N GLY A 123 -6.88 -11.32 9.96
CA GLY A 123 -7.59 -10.80 11.13
C GLY A 123 -6.75 -9.75 11.85
N LEU A 124 -7.36 -8.62 12.19
CA LEU A 124 -6.79 -7.58 13.07
C LEU A 124 -7.52 -7.54 14.42
N ASN A 125 -8.81 -7.89 14.43
CA ASN A 125 -9.57 -8.15 15.64
C ASN A 125 -9.07 -9.47 16.28
N PRO A 126 -8.59 -9.46 17.54
CA PRO A 126 -8.05 -10.66 18.19
C PRO A 126 -9.10 -11.73 18.50
N ASN A 127 -10.40 -11.39 18.40
CA ASN A 127 -11.50 -12.33 18.60
C ASN A 127 -11.85 -13.14 17.33
N PHE A 128 -11.11 -12.98 16.23
CA PHE A 128 -11.34 -13.70 14.97
C PHE A 128 -10.37 -14.86 14.80
N GLU A 129 -10.90 -16.03 14.48
CA GLU A 129 -10.12 -17.25 14.25
C GLU A 129 -9.97 -17.58 12.75
N VAL A 130 -9.00 -18.44 12.43
CA VAL A 130 -8.85 -18.99 11.06
C VAL A 130 -10.08 -19.81 10.69
N GLY A 131 -10.73 -19.46 9.59
CA GLY A 131 -11.97 -20.06 9.11
C GLY A 131 -13.25 -19.26 9.41
N ASP A 132 -13.18 -18.18 10.17
CA ASP A 132 -14.36 -17.32 10.43
C ASP A 132 -14.89 -16.68 9.14
N ILE A 133 -16.19 -16.48 9.05
CA ILE A 133 -16.80 -15.63 8.02
C ILE A 133 -17.09 -14.27 8.65
N MET A 134 -16.61 -13.20 8.01
CA MET A 134 -16.87 -11.82 8.43
C MET A 134 -17.73 -11.10 7.38
N LEU A 135 -18.94 -10.69 7.77
CA LEU A 135 -19.71 -9.71 7.01
C LEU A 135 -18.97 -8.37 7.05
N ILE A 136 -18.75 -7.77 5.88
CA ILE A 136 -18.15 -6.44 5.82
C ILE A 136 -19.25 -5.42 6.10
N ARG A 137 -19.14 -4.72 7.22
CA ARG A 137 -20.03 -3.65 7.67
C ARG A 137 -19.65 -2.30 7.07
N ASP A 138 -18.35 -2.02 7.04
CA ASP A 138 -17.78 -0.78 6.49
C ASP A 138 -16.31 -0.97 6.07
N HIS A 139 -15.67 0.11 5.63
CA HIS A 139 -14.39 0.11 4.94
C HIS A 139 -13.48 1.30 5.24
N ILE A 140 -12.17 1.05 5.26
CA ILE A 140 -11.14 2.09 5.23
C ILE A 140 -10.36 1.97 3.91
N ASN A 141 -10.64 2.87 2.96
CA ASN A 141 -9.98 2.90 1.65
C ASN A 141 -8.72 3.78 1.68
N LEU A 142 -7.62 3.25 2.22
CA LEU A 142 -6.34 3.97 2.32
C LEU A 142 -5.78 4.42 0.94
N PRO A 143 -5.80 3.61 -0.14
CA PRO A 143 -5.43 4.10 -1.47
C PRO A 143 -6.30 5.29 -1.93
N GLY A 144 -7.59 5.27 -1.60
CA GLY A 144 -8.53 6.34 -1.90
C GLY A 144 -8.16 7.69 -1.25
N PHE A 145 -7.62 7.68 -0.02
CA PHE A 145 -7.11 8.89 0.63
C PHE A 145 -5.89 9.47 -0.10
N SER A 146 -5.01 8.63 -0.63
CA SER A 146 -3.89 9.03 -1.50
C SER A 146 -4.31 9.37 -2.95
N GLY A 147 -5.62 9.47 -3.23
CA GLY A 147 -6.16 9.80 -4.55
C GLY A 147 -6.16 8.63 -5.55
N GLU A 148 -5.80 7.42 -5.14
CA GLU A 148 -5.91 6.22 -5.96
C GLU A 148 -7.28 5.58 -5.80
N ASN A 149 -8.24 6.13 -6.55
CA ASN A 149 -9.66 5.80 -6.50
C ASN A 149 -10.20 5.59 -7.94
N PRO A 150 -11.07 4.60 -8.21
CA PRO A 150 -11.60 4.31 -9.55
C PRO A 150 -12.40 5.47 -10.18
N LEU A 151 -12.98 6.36 -9.37
CA LEU A 151 -13.73 7.55 -9.84
C LEU A 151 -12.82 8.72 -10.24
N ARG A 152 -11.51 8.66 -9.99
CA ARG A 152 -10.58 9.75 -10.32
C ARG A 152 -10.48 9.93 -11.83
N GLY A 153 -10.97 11.08 -12.32
CA GLY A 153 -11.02 11.45 -13.73
C GLY A 153 -12.31 12.21 -14.05
N PRO A 154 -12.69 12.28 -15.34
CA PRO A 154 -14.04 12.68 -15.75
C PRO A 154 -15.11 11.74 -15.16
N ASN A 155 -16.32 12.27 -14.96
CA ASN A 155 -17.47 11.44 -14.59
C ASN A 155 -18.16 10.86 -15.83
N GLU A 156 -18.90 9.77 -15.67
CA GLU A 156 -19.79 9.23 -16.68
C GLU A 156 -21.21 9.17 -16.10
N GLU A 157 -22.02 10.18 -16.43
CA GLU A 157 -23.34 10.41 -15.84
C GLU A 157 -24.36 9.34 -16.24
N ARG A 158 -24.12 8.61 -17.34
CA ARG A 158 -24.91 7.41 -17.70
C ARG A 158 -24.70 6.24 -16.74
N PHE A 159 -23.59 6.24 -15.99
CA PHE A 159 -23.47 5.39 -14.81
C PHE A 159 -24.01 6.10 -13.56
N GLY A 160 -23.76 7.41 -13.33
CA GLY A 160 -24.41 8.15 -12.24
C GLY A 160 -23.60 9.30 -11.63
N VAL A 161 -23.82 9.56 -10.33
CA VAL A 161 -23.43 10.84 -9.69
C VAL A 161 -21.92 11.05 -9.51
N ARG A 162 -21.51 12.33 -9.52
CA ARG A 162 -20.09 12.74 -9.39
C ARG A 162 -19.46 12.45 -8.02
N PHE A 163 -20.24 12.61 -6.95
CA PHE A 163 -19.78 12.55 -5.57
C PHE A 163 -20.66 11.58 -4.77
N PRO A 164 -20.45 10.26 -4.89
CA PRO A 164 -21.20 9.28 -4.11
C PRO A 164 -20.79 9.31 -2.63
N ALA A 165 -21.76 9.33 -1.72
CA ALA A 165 -21.57 9.20 -0.27
C ALA A 165 -21.64 7.73 0.12
N MET A 166 -20.72 7.24 0.98
CA MET A 166 -20.58 5.79 1.22
C MET A 166 -21.07 5.28 2.58
N SER A 167 -21.82 6.10 3.33
CA SER A 167 -22.31 5.76 4.68
C SER A 167 -23.26 4.55 4.74
N ASP A 168 -23.90 4.23 3.63
CA ASP A 168 -24.88 3.15 3.45
C ASP A 168 -24.38 2.07 2.48
N ALA A 169 -23.07 2.03 2.19
CA ALA A 169 -22.48 1.14 1.20
C ALA A 169 -22.88 -0.34 1.39
N TYR A 170 -22.58 -0.93 2.56
CA TYR A 170 -22.83 -2.34 2.81
C TYR A 170 -24.24 -2.55 3.38
N ASP A 171 -25.15 -3.10 2.56
CA ASP A 171 -26.58 -3.11 2.89
C ASP A 171 -26.88 -3.76 4.25
N ARG A 172 -27.66 -3.03 5.05
CA ARG A 172 -28.03 -3.42 6.41
C ARG A 172 -28.97 -4.61 6.41
N ASP A 173 -29.91 -4.63 5.47
CA ASP A 173 -30.98 -5.60 5.38
C ASP A 173 -30.45 -6.99 5.01
N MET A 174 -29.54 -7.06 4.04
CA MET A 174 -28.83 -8.28 3.66
C MET A 174 -27.88 -8.77 4.75
N ARG A 175 -27.17 -7.88 5.46
CA ARG A 175 -26.35 -8.28 6.62
C ARG A 175 -27.20 -8.87 7.74
N GLN A 176 -28.33 -8.23 8.08
CA GLN A 176 -29.27 -8.75 9.08
C GLN A 176 -29.90 -10.09 8.65
N LYS A 177 -30.21 -10.26 7.36
CA LYS A 177 -30.69 -11.54 6.79
C LYS A 177 -29.61 -12.63 6.88
N ALA A 178 -28.36 -12.32 6.54
CA ALA A 178 -27.24 -13.27 6.64
C ALA A 178 -27.01 -13.76 8.07
N HIS A 179 -26.98 -12.85 9.06
CA HIS A 179 -26.95 -13.20 10.50
C HIS A 179 -28.12 -14.09 10.91
N SER A 180 -29.33 -13.76 10.44
CA SER A 180 -30.54 -14.52 10.78
C SER A 180 -30.50 -15.94 10.21
N THR A 181 -30.05 -16.10 8.96
CA THR A 181 -29.89 -17.40 8.30
C THR A 181 -28.76 -18.22 8.93
N TRP A 182 -27.63 -17.60 9.29
CA TRP A 182 -26.53 -18.30 9.98
C TRP A 182 -26.97 -18.89 11.33
N LYS A 183 -27.70 -18.10 12.14
CA LYS A 183 -28.27 -18.58 13.40
C LYS A 183 -29.35 -19.67 13.21
N GLN A 184 -30.00 -19.72 12.04
CA GLN A 184 -30.92 -20.80 11.67
C GLN A 184 -30.21 -22.08 11.17
N MET A 185 -28.97 -21.97 10.67
CA MET A 185 -28.16 -23.12 10.27
C MET A 185 -27.57 -23.89 11.46
N GLY A 186 -27.40 -23.23 12.62
CA GLY A 186 -26.88 -23.87 13.84
C GLY A 186 -25.38 -24.14 13.82
N GLU A 187 -24.62 -23.38 13.02
CA GLU A 187 -23.16 -23.46 12.96
C GLU A 187 -22.52 -23.15 14.32
N GLN A 188 -21.41 -23.84 14.64
CA GLN A 188 -20.74 -23.70 15.94
C GLN A 188 -19.95 -22.39 16.11
N ARG A 189 -19.53 -21.78 15.00
CA ARG A 189 -18.81 -20.50 14.99
C ARG A 189 -19.79 -19.36 14.77
N GLU A 190 -19.56 -18.21 15.38
CA GLU A 190 -20.39 -17.02 15.10
C GLU A 190 -20.06 -16.42 13.73
N LEU A 191 -21.07 -15.80 13.10
CA LEU A 191 -20.87 -15.00 11.91
C LEU A 191 -20.34 -13.62 12.36
N GLN A 192 -19.08 -13.35 12.10
CA GLN A 192 -18.43 -12.09 12.49
C GLN A 192 -18.99 -10.93 11.65
N GLU A 193 -18.92 -9.69 12.16
CA GLU A 193 -19.24 -8.49 11.39
C GLU A 193 -18.28 -7.36 11.73
N GLY A 194 -17.59 -6.82 10.72
CA GLY A 194 -16.45 -5.93 10.96
C GLY A 194 -16.14 -4.93 9.84
N THR A 195 -15.22 -4.02 10.16
CA THR A 195 -14.63 -3.03 9.25
C THR A 195 -13.40 -3.65 8.56
N TYR A 196 -13.38 -3.71 7.23
CA TYR A 196 -12.20 -4.17 6.49
C TYR A 196 -11.31 -2.96 6.10
N VAL A 197 -10.00 -3.13 5.91
CA VAL A 197 -9.10 -2.09 5.39
C VAL A 197 -8.30 -2.57 4.19
N MET A 198 -8.20 -1.73 3.16
CA MET A 198 -7.50 -2.03 1.91
C MET A 198 -6.08 -1.47 1.90
N LEU A 199 -5.11 -2.32 1.55
CA LEU A 199 -3.71 -1.93 1.32
C LEU A 199 -3.30 -2.05 -0.16
N GLY A 200 -2.10 -1.55 -0.47
CA GLY A 200 -1.47 -1.63 -1.80
C GLY A 200 -0.64 -2.90 -2.06
N GLY A 201 0.00 -3.47 -1.02
CA GLY A 201 0.88 -4.64 -1.09
C GLY A 201 1.97 -4.55 -2.19
N PRO A 202 2.48 -5.69 -2.73
CA PRO A 202 2.07 -7.08 -2.51
C PRO A 202 2.77 -7.79 -1.34
N ASN A 203 3.55 -7.08 -0.53
CA ASN A 203 4.05 -7.61 0.75
C ASN A 203 2.90 -7.86 1.75
N PHE A 204 3.23 -8.59 2.81
CA PHE A 204 2.37 -8.69 3.99
C PHE A 204 2.67 -7.53 4.95
N GLU A 205 1.75 -7.24 5.86
CA GLU A 205 1.90 -6.20 6.87
C GLU A 205 3.01 -6.56 7.85
N THR A 206 3.74 -5.54 8.29
CA THR A 206 4.58 -5.61 9.49
C THR A 206 3.72 -5.54 10.76
N VAL A 207 4.29 -5.95 11.90
CA VAL A 207 3.63 -5.84 13.21
C VAL A 207 3.22 -4.39 13.54
N ALA A 208 4.00 -3.40 13.11
CA ALA A 208 3.69 -1.99 13.27
C ALA A 208 2.46 -1.56 12.44
N GLU A 209 2.36 -2.01 11.19
CA GLU A 209 1.20 -1.77 10.34
C GLU A 209 -0.06 -2.48 10.88
N CYS A 210 0.03 -3.73 11.33
CA CYS A 210 -1.10 -4.41 11.98
C CYS A 210 -1.60 -3.63 13.21
N ARG A 211 -0.69 -3.16 14.08
CA ARG A 211 -1.04 -2.35 15.25
C ARG A 211 -1.69 -1.02 14.85
N LEU A 212 -1.15 -0.33 13.83
CA LEU A 212 -1.74 0.91 13.28
C LEU A 212 -3.16 0.68 12.76
N LEU A 213 -3.37 -0.35 11.94
CA LEU A 213 -4.65 -0.63 11.30
C LEU A 213 -5.73 -1.05 12.32
N ARG A 214 -5.35 -1.84 13.34
CA ARG A 214 -6.22 -2.15 14.48
C ARG A 214 -6.61 -0.89 15.26
N ASN A 215 -5.64 0.00 15.52
CA ASN A 215 -5.88 1.29 16.20
C ASN A 215 -6.73 2.28 15.36
N LEU A 216 -6.79 2.11 14.04
CA LEU A 216 -7.70 2.84 13.14
C LEU A 216 -9.13 2.23 13.10
N GLY A 217 -9.40 1.17 13.87
CA GLY A 217 -10.72 0.55 13.95
C GLY A 217 -11.03 -0.43 12.82
N ALA A 218 -10.00 -1.02 12.19
CA ALA A 218 -10.18 -2.12 11.24
C ALA A 218 -10.13 -3.48 11.95
N ASP A 219 -11.13 -4.32 11.66
CA ASP A 219 -11.28 -5.68 12.17
C ASP A 219 -10.52 -6.71 11.29
N ALA A 220 -10.36 -6.42 9.99
CA ALA A 220 -9.68 -7.30 9.03
C ALA A 220 -8.91 -6.51 7.96
N VAL A 221 -7.74 -7.00 7.53
CA VAL A 221 -6.89 -6.38 6.50
C VAL A 221 -6.89 -7.16 5.18
N GLY A 222 -7.08 -6.42 4.08
CA GLY A 222 -7.16 -6.92 2.72
C GLY A 222 -5.85 -6.82 1.95
N LYS A 223 -5.35 -7.98 1.51
CA LYS A 223 -4.07 -8.07 0.80
C LYS A 223 -4.18 -8.00 -0.70
N MET A 224 -3.24 -7.23 -1.24
CA MET A 224 -2.81 -7.29 -2.62
C MET A 224 -1.84 -8.47 -2.87
N LYS A 225 -2.23 -9.66 -2.40
CA LYS A 225 -1.78 -10.96 -2.91
C LYS A 225 -2.80 -12.01 -2.48
N LEU A 226 -3.42 -12.68 -3.47
CA LEU A 226 -4.55 -13.60 -3.26
C LEU A 226 -5.67 -13.03 -2.34
N THR A 227 -6.14 -11.79 -2.57
CA THR A 227 -7.57 -11.40 -2.69
C THR A 227 -7.87 -9.90 -2.47
N LEU A 228 -8.23 -9.20 -3.55
CA LEU A 228 -8.88 -7.88 -3.41
C LEU A 228 -10.37 -7.98 -3.09
N VAL A 229 -10.87 -7.32 -2.05
CA VAL A 229 -12.11 -6.52 -2.19
C VAL A 229 -12.04 -5.29 -1.30
N GLN A 230 -11.93 -4.10 -1.89
CA GLN A 230 -12.62 -2.93 -1.32
C GLN A 230 -12.99 -1.81 -2.31
N ILE A 231 -12.67 -1.97 -3.59
CA ILE A 231 -13.04 -0.99 -4.63
C ILE A 231 -14.55 -1.09 -5.00
N PHE A 232 -15.16 -2.26 -4.84
CA PHE A 232 -16.39 -2.62 -5.55
C PHE A 232 -17.70 -2.18 -4.89
N PHE A 233 -17.72 -1.88 -3.59
CA PHE A 233 -18.87 -1.25 -2.95
C PHE A 233 -18.90 0.28 -3.16
N MET A 234 -17.73 0.93 -3.23
CA MET A 234 -17.56 2.39 -3.37
C MET A 234 -18.16 3.02 -4.65
N MET A 235 -18.64 2.23 -5.60
CA MET A 235 -19.22 2.75 -6.83
C MET A 235 -20.65 2.27 -7.07
N LEU A 236 -20.93 0.97 -6.92
CA LEU A 236 -22.07 0.41 -7.66
C LEU A 236 -23.46 0.84 -7.17
N LEU A 237 -23.66 1.23 -5.91
CA LEU A 237 -25.02 1.52 -5.40
C LEU A 237 -25.50 2.95 -5.73
N LEU A 238 -24.67 3.97 -5.50
CA LEU A 238 -25.04 5.38 -5.77
C LEU A 238 -25.03 5.77 -7.25
N LEU A 239 -24.66 4.82 -8.11
CA LEU A 239 -24.85 4.92 -9.55
C LEU A 239 -26.30 4.57 -9.95
N LEU A 240 -27.04 3.77 -9.17
CA LEU A 240 -28.19 3.02 -9.71
C LEU A 240 -29.57 3.35 -9.12
N GLY A 241 -29.65 3.92 -7.92
CA GLY A 241 -30.91 4.36 -7.30
C GLY A 241 -31.91 3.27 -6.91
N LEU A 242 -31.66 2.00 -7.28
CA LEU A 242 -32.38 0.78 -6.91
C LEU A 242 -31.40 -0.39 -7.04
N GLY A 243 -31.09 -1.06 -5.92
CA GLY A 243 -30.12 -2.15 -5.84
C GLY A 243 -29.73 -2.41 -4.39
N VAL A 244 -29.33 -3.66 -4.07
CA VAL A 244 -29.07 -4.11 -2.69
C VAL A 244 -27.89 -5.09 -2.73
N GLY A 245 -26.87 -4.96 -1.87
CA GLY A 245 -25.62 -5.73 -1.98
C GLY A 245 -25.07 -6.27 -0.65
N LEU A 246 -24.40 -7.43 -0.69
CA LEU A 246 -23.85 -8.10 0.49
C LEU A 246 -22.34 -8.40 0.34
N GLY A 247 -21.52 -7.95 1.28
CA GLY A 247 -20.09 -8.27 1.37
C GLY A 247 -19.82 -9.40 2.37
N VAL A 248 -19.11 -10.45 1.95
CA VAL A 248 -18.82 -11.64 2.77
C VAL A 248 -17.34 -12.02 2.63
N GLY A 249 -16.51 -11.71 3.62
CA GLY A 249 -15.13 -12.18 3.72
C GLY A 249 -15.05 -13.55 4.41
N LEU A 250 -14.11 -14.40 3.99
CA LEU A 250 -13.76 -15.65 4.67
C LEU A 250 -12.32 -15.56 5.18
N GLN A 251 -12.10 -15.71 6.48
CA GLN A 251 -10.82 -15.58 7.12
C GLN A 251 -9.94 -16.80 6.85
N MET A 252 -8.93 -16.69 5.97
CA MET A 252 -8.16 -17.86 5.49
C MET A 252 -6.81 -18.08 6.19
N ALA A 253 -6.26 -17.08 6.89
CA ALA A 253 -5.02 -17.23 7.66
C ALA A 253 -4.91 -16.16 8.76
N ALA A 254 -4.66 -16.58 9.99
CA ALA A 254 -4.21 -15.68 11.05
C ALA A 254 -2.69 -15.56 11.00
N ALA A 255 -2.17 -14.34 11.15
CA ALA A 255 -0.89 -14.18 11.81
C ALA A 255 -1.19 -14.36 13.30
N VAL A 256 -1.01 -15.59 13.80
CA VAL A 256 -1.26 -15.92 15.20
C VAL A 256 -0.26 -15.14 16.06
N LEU A 257 -0.76 -14.16 16.81
CA LEU A 257 0.01 -13.40 17.79
C LEU A 257 0.00 -14.13 19.14
N GLU A 258 0.47 -15.38 19.13
CA GLU A 258 0.87 -16.07 20.36
C GLU A 258 2.27 -15.56 20.77
N GLU A 259 2.50 -15.47 22.07
CA GLU A 259 3.81 -15.19 22.70
C GLU A 259 4.49 -13.86 22.30
N SER A 260 3.89 -12.72 22.68
CA SER A 260 4.70 -11.52 22.98
C SER A 260 4.12 -10.57 24.04
N ASP A 261 2.81 -10.58 24.30
CA ASP A 261 2.20 -9.64 25.25
C ASP A 261 2.65 -9.88 26.73
N GLN A 262 3.00 -11.11 27.12
CA GLN A 262 3.57 -11.38 28.47
C GLN A 262 4.92 -10.68 28.72
N LEU A 263 5.79 -10.58 27.71
CA LEU A 263 7.08 -9.91 27.84
C LEU A 263 6.97 -8.38 27.78
N LEU A 264 5.87 -7.84 27.22
CA LEU A 264 5.67 -6.40 27.13
C LEU A 264 5.17 -5.79 28.44
N ASP A 265 4.34 -6.49 29.22
CA ASP A 265 3.96 -6.02 30.56
C ASP A 265 5.12 -6.10 31.58
N GLU A 266 6.04 -7.06 31.45
CA GLU A 266 7.31 -7.05 32.22
C GLU A 266 8.22 -5.88 31.80
N PHE A 267 8.35 -5.59 30.50
CA PHE A 267 9.19 -4.49 30.01
C PHE A 267 8.60 -3.09 30.26
N LEU A 268 7.27 -2.96 30.41
CA LEU A 268 6.61 -1.69 30.73
C LEU A 268 6.48 -1.45 32.24
N SER A 269 6.64 -2.48 33.07
CA SER A 269 6.68 -2.34 34.53
C SER A 269 8.08 -2.06 35.09
N SER A 270 9.16 -2.29 34.33
CA SER A 270 10.54 -1.98 34.77
C SER A 270 10.84 -0.48 34.84
N ASP A 271 10.27 0.32 33.94
CA ASP A 271 10.65 1.74 33.74
C ASP A 271 9.79 2.73 34.55
N SER A 272 9.06 2.27 35.57
CA SER A 272 8.15 3.10 36.38
C SER A 272 8.43 3.13 37.89
N GLN A 273 9.70 3.06 38.31
CA GLN A 273 10.11 3.28 39.71
C GLN A 273 11.28 4.26 39.90
N ASP A 274 11.16 5.48 39.39
CA ASP A 274 11.95 6.60 39.92
C ASP A 274 11.22 7.24 41.11
N LYS A 275 11.65 6.90 42.33
CA LYS A 275 10.93 7.24 43.58
C LYS A 275 11.32 8.61 44.13
N ALA A 276 10.35 9.52 44.20
CA ALA A 276 10.45 10.76 44.94
C ALA A 276 9.50 10.79 46.16
N GLU A 277 9.83 10.03 47.21
CA GLU A 277 9.23 10.28 48.54
C GLU A 277 10.19 9.87 49.66
N ALA A 278 10.30 10.71 50.70
CA ALA A 278 11.27 10.58 51.77
C ALA A 278 10.59 10.36 53.13
N THR A 279 10.83 9.20 53.73
CA THR A 279 10.44 8.90 55.12
C THR A 279 11.59 8.18 55.83
N LYS A 280 11.73 8.41 57.14
CA LYS A 280 12.86 7.95 57.96
C LYS A 280 12.63 6.59 58.62
N GLU A 281 13.74 6.01 59.09
CA GLU A 281 13.86 4.97 60.15
C GLU A 281 13.30 3.57 59.80
N GLY A 282 13.97 2.45 60.12
CA GLY A 282 15.31 2.28 60.70
C GLY A 282 15.67 0.81 60.99
N LEU A 283 16.96 0.54 61.25
CA LEU A 283 17.59 -0.70 61.74
C LEU A 283 17.54 -2.01 60.90
N ALA A 284 18.75 -2.45 60.52
CA ALA A 284 19.35 -3.81 60.64
C ALA A 284 18.46 -5.09 60.54
N SER A 285 18.90 -6.18 59.87
CA SER A 285 20.23 -6.80 60.04
C SER A 285 20.56 -7.93 59.02
N ARG A 286 21.79 -8.45 59.11
CA ARG A 286 22.36 -9.80 58.77
C ARG A 286 21.45 -10.92 58.19
N SER A 287 21.96 -11.94 57.48
CA SER A 287 23.22 -12.20 56.73
C SER A 287 23.20 -13.65 56.16
N THR A 288 24.05 -13.96 55.15
CA THR A 288 24.49 -15.34 54.77
C THR A 288 23.38 -16.30 54.26
N GLU A 289 23.63 -17.44 53.59
CA GLU A 289 24.87 -18.20 53.32
C GLU A 289 24.86 -18.97 51.97
N THR A 290 25.96 -19.68 51.68
CA THR A 290 26.33 -20.38 50.43
C THR A 290 25.90 -21.86 50.40
N LEU A 291 25.72 -22.48 49.20
CA LEU A 291 26.05 -23.87 48.76
C LEU A 291 25.29 -24.15 47.42
N LEU A 292 25.80 -24.64 46.27
CA LEU A 292 26.79 -25.67 45.83
C LEU A 292 26.16 -27.02 45.41
N VAL A 293 26.87 -27.76 44.52
CA VAL A 293 26.63 -29.17 44.05
C VAL A 293 25.56 -29.36 42.93
N SER A 294 25.70 -30.19 41.87
CA SER A 294 26.88 -30.81 41.19
C SER A 294 26.51 -31.60 39.89
N ASN A 295 27.36 -31.48 38.85
CA ASN A 295 27.78 -32.47 37.82
C ASN A 295 26.85 -33.21 36.81
N LYS A 296 27.53 -33.66 35.73
CA LYS A 296 27.28 -34.73 34.73
C LYS A 296 26.54 -34.40 33.41
N GLU A 297 26.98 -34.85 32.21
CA GLU A 297 28.30 -35.38 31.77
C GLU A 297 28.43 -35.51 30.22
N VAL A 298 29.69 -35.45 29.71
CA VAL A 298 30.29 -35.93 28.43
C VAL A 298 29.49 -35.93 27.09
N VAL A 299 30.01 -35.28 26.04
CA VAL A 299 30.62 -35.90 24.83
C VAL A 299 31.12 -34.84 23.82
N GLN A 300 32.39 -34.98 23.46
CA GLN A 300 33.12 -34.46 22.28
C GLN A 300 33.91 -35.67 21.73
N PRO A 301 34.33 -35.71 20.45
CA PRO A 301 35.71 -35.30 20.16
C PRO A 301 35.99 -34.74 18.73
N GLU A 302 37.04 -33.90 18.63
CA GLU A 302 38.17 -33.92 17.67
C GLU A 302 37.88 -33.87 16.14
N ASP A 303 38.70 -33.29 15.25
CA ASP A 303 39.96 -32.53 15.33
C ASP A 303 40.13 -31.76 13.97
N THR A 304 41.18 -31.00 13.58
CA THR A 304 42.57 -30.73 14.04
C THR A 304 42.94 -29.28 13.57
N ILE A 305 43.71 -28.44 14.30
CA ILE A 305 45.20 -28.26 14.26
C ILE A 305 45.75 -27.92 12.84
N ILE A 306 46.62 -26.93 12.59
CA ILE A 306 47.24 -25.76 13.30
C ILE A 306 47.97 -24.90 12.22
N SER A 307 48.56 -23.71 12.35
CA SER A 307 48.85 -22.67 13.38
C SER A 307 48.72 -21.27 12.72
N GLU A 308 49.31 -20.09 13.05
CA GLU A 308 50.30 -19.49 14.01
C GLU A 308 49.85 -17.98 14.15
N ASP A 309 50.51 -16.90 14.61
CA ASP A 309 51.84 -16.46 15.14
C ASP A 309 51.62 -15.16 16.00
N GLU A 310 52.64 -14.54 16.61
CA GLU A 310 52.50 -13.57 17.72
C GLU A 310 52.96 -12.08 17.50
N VAL A 311 52.34 -11.17 18.29
CA VAL A 311 52.86 -9.89 18.84
C VAL A 311 53.11 -8.67 17.90
N GLY A 312 52.52 -7.49 18.23
CA GLY A 312 52.71 -6.27 17.41
C GLY A 312 52.29 -4.86 17.91
N GLY A 313 51.60 -4.68 19.05
CA GLY A 313 51.53 -3.37 19.76
C GLY A 313 50.63 -2.22 19.23
N ASP A 314 49.33 -2.25 19.58
CA ASP A 314 48.44 -1.14 19.95
C ASP A 314 48.48 0.24 19.24
N ARG A 315 47.37 0.59 18.55
CA ARG A 315 46.57 1.79 18.87
C ARG A 315 45.16 1.77 18.27
N MET A 316 44.14 1.97 19.11
CA MET A 316 42.73 2.03 18.68
C MET A 316 42.40 3.25 17.81
N LEU A 317 41.78 3.02 16.65
CA LEU A 317 40.85 3.96 16.00
C LEU A 317 39.63 3.18 15.47
N ARG A 318 38.48 3.86 15.31
CA ARG A 318 37.15 3.22 15.35
C ARG A 318 36.38 3.38 14.02
N ALA A 319 35.90 2.24 13.50
CA ALA A 319 34.85 2.07 12.50
C ALA A 319 35.09 2.54 11.05
N GLU A 320 35.42 1.57 10.20
CA GLU A 320 34.98 1.41 8.80
C GLU A 320 34.61 -0.10 8.63
N VAL A 321 34.02 -0.62 7.56
CA VAL A 321 33.88 -0.16 6.16
C VAL A 321 32.40 -0.19 5.72
N LEU A 322 32.06 0.46 4.60
CA LEU A 322 30.77 0.35 3.92
C LEU A 322 30.46 -1.09 3.43
N LEU A 323 29.18 -1.34 3.11
CA LEU A 323 28.83 -2.16 1.95
C LEU A 323 27.65 -1.54 1.18
N HIS A 324 27.73 -1.53 -0.16
CA HIS A 324 26.75 -0.91 -1.05
C HIS A 324 25.56 -1.82 -1.36
N SER A 325 24.41 -1.22 -1.68
CA SER A 325 23.53 -1.73 -2.73
C SER A 325 23.24 -0.61 -3.72
N ASN A 326 23.41 -0.89 -5.02
CA ASN A 326 23.21 0.07 -6.11
C ASN A 326 21.87 -0.20 -6.80
N LYS A 327 20.86 0.65 -6.57
CA LYS A 327 19.79 1.02 -7.52
C LYS A 327 18.81 2.05 -6.92
N ASP A 328 17.91 2.52 -7.78
CA ASP A 328 16.68 3.25 -7.45
C ASP A 328 16.80 4.68 -6.91
N TYR A 329 17.70 5.48 -7.51
CA TYR A 329 17.32 6.85 -7.86
C TYR A 329 16.44 6.80 -9.12
N LEU A 330 15.11 6.68 -8.94
CA LEU A 330 14.14 6.86 -10.03
C LEU A 330 12.70 7.07 -9.50
N ARG A 331 12.29 8.34 -9.41
CA ARG A 331 10.91 8.81 -9.19
C ARG A 331 10.27 8.55 -7.81
N SER A 332 10.90 9.11 -6.78
CA SER A 332 10.22 9.73 -5.63
C SER A 332 10.97 11.05 -5.33
N ASP A 333 10.43 12.09 -4.70
CA ASP A 333 9.05 12.39 -4.31
C ASP A 333 8.68 13.86 -4.59
N VAL A 334 7.39 14.21 -4.54
CA VAL A 334 6.96 15.63 -4.53
C VAL A 334 7.26 16.29 -3.18
N MET A 335 7.28 15.50 -2.09
CA MET A 335 7.61 15.96 -0.73
C MET A 335 9.06 16.44 -0.61
N ASP A 336 10.01 15.76 -1.28
CA ASP A 336 11.45 16.03 -1.24
C ASP A 336 11.87 17.35 -1.91
N ARG A 337 10.92 18.15 -2.38
CA ARG A 337 11.14 19.51 -2.93
C ARG A 337 10.81 20.63 -1.95
N GLU A 338 10.48 20.31 -0.68
CA GLU A 338 10.34 21.34 0.36
C GLU A 338 11.71 21.89 0.78
N CYS A 339 11.88 23.20 0.61
CA CYS A 339 13.14 23.86 0.89
C CYS A 339 13.56 23.86 2.37
N ASN A 340 12.62 23.73 3.32
CA ASN A 340 12.98 23.61 4.73
C ASN A 340 13.70 22.28 5.02
N ALA A 341 13.19 21.17 4.47
CA ALA A 341 13.82 19.85 4.58
C ALA A 341 15.16 19.81 3.83
N LEU A 342 15.19 20.25 2.57
CA LEU A 342 16.41 20.26 1.74
C LEU A 342 17.55 21.13 2.34
N MET A 343 17.21 22.23 3.00
CA MET A 343 18.20 23.12 3.63
C MET A 343 18.67 22.65 5.01
N ALA A 344 17.92 21.80 5.71
CA ALA A 344 18.24 21.37 7.08
C ALA A 344 19.66 20.79 7.21
N LEU A 345 20.10 19.97 6.25
CA LEU A 345 21.45 19.38 6.23
C LEU A 345 22.55 20.31 5.69
N LYS A 346 22.18 21.45 5.08
CA LYS A 346 23.12 22.47 4.57
C LYS A 346 23.50 23.50 5.65
N VAL A 347 22.71 23.62 6.72
CA VAL A 347 22.95 24.55 7.82
C VAL A 347 23.98 23.98 8.80
N LYS A 348 25.26 24.22 8.50
CA LYS A 348 26.41 23.99 9.41
C LYS A 348 27.34 25.21 9.42
N SER A 349 26.92 26.29 10.08
CA SER A 349 27.73 27.50 10.28
C SER A 349 27.78 27.92 11.75
N LYS A 350 28.91 28.50 12.16
CA LYS A 350 29.16 29.05 13.50
C LYS A 350 28.47 30.41 13.71
N ASP A 351 28.12 31.09 12.62
CA ASP A 351 27.74 32.52 12.64
C ASP A 351 26.23 32.75 12.84
N HIS A 352 25.48 31.67 13.16
CA HIS A 352 24.05 31.67 13.49
C HIS A 352 23.07 32.18 12.40
N THR A 353 23.55 32.73 11.29
CA THR A 353 22.74 33.25 10.18
C THR A 353 22.27 32.16 9.21
N CYS A 354 21.05 32.31 8.68
CA CYS A 354 20.51 31.42 7.65
C CYS A 354 21.12 31.72 6.26
N ILE A 355 21.25 30.69 5.41
CA ILE A 355 21.75 30.83 4.03
C ILE A 355 20.70 31.60 3.19
N PRO A 356 21.04 32.71 2.49
CA PRO A 356 20.02 33.52 1.80
C PRO A 356 19.24 32.82 0.68
N GLN A 357 19.94 31.99 -0.11
CA GLN A 357 19.36 31.21 -1.22
C GLN A 357 20.23 29.99 -1.56
N TYR A 358 19.62 28.96 -2.16
CA TYR A 358 20.31 27.77 -2.67
C TYR A 358 19.56 27.17 -3.86
N ILE A 359 20.23 26.32 -4.65
CA ILE A 359 19.65 25.60 -5.79
C ILE A 359 19.93 24.11 -5.61
N PHE A 360 18.88 23.30 -5.72
CA PHE A 360 18.97 21.85 -5.82
C PHE A 360 18.65 21.42 -7.26
N ILE A 361 19.46 20.53 -7.81
CA ILE A 361 19.24 19.89 -9.12
C ILE A 361 18.74 18.47 -8.82
N HIS A 362 17.54 18.12 -9.26
CA HIS A 362 16.94 16.80 -9.03
C HIS A 362 17.22 15.90 -10.24
N GLU A 363 18.50 15.63 -10.47
CA GLU A 363 19.02 14.87 -11.62
C GLU A 363 20.12 13.91 -11.20
N GLU A 364 20.25 12.82 -11.94
CA GLU A 364 21.33 11.85 -11.73
C GLU A 364 22.70 12.52 -11.74
N LEU A 365 23.55 12.14 -10.79
CA LEU A 365 24.93 12.63 -10.71
C LEU A 365 25.68 12.38 -12.04
N ASP A 366 25.39 11.30 -12.75
CA ASP A 366 25.98 10.99 -14.05
C ASP A 366 25.36 11.79 -15.20
N ALA A 367 24.10 12.22 -15.10
CA ALA A 367 23.52 13.19 -16.05
C ALA A 367 24.16 14.58 -15.88
N VAL A 368 24.42 15.01 -14.64
CA VAL A 368 25.18 16.23 -14.33
C VAL A 368 26.62 16.13 -14.85
N LYS A 369 27.34 15.03 -14.58
CA LYS A 369 28.68 14.78 -15.14
C LYS A 369 28.68 14.73 -16.68
N ALA A 370 27.60 14.27 -17.32
CA ALA A 370 27.51 14.24 -18.78
C ALA A 370 27.45 15.65 -19.39
N VAL A 371 26.85 16.64 -18.71
CA VAL A 371 26.92 18.05 -19.13
C VAL A 371 28.38 18.53 -19.13
N CYS A 372 29.16 18.21 -18.10
CA CYS A 372 30.60 18.52 -18.05
C CYS A 372 31.46 17.86 -19.15
N LYS A 373 30.90 16.90 -19.91
CA LYS A 373 31.54 16.26 -21.08
C LYS A 373 31.04 16.83 -22.41
N SER A 374 30.05 17.74 -22.41
CA SER A 374 29.57 18.39 -23.64
C SER A 374 30.60 19.41 -24.18
N PRO A 375 30.47 19.86 -25.44
CA PRO A 375 31.23 21.00 -25.93
C PRO A 375 31.05 22.23 -25.04
N ALA A 376 32.13 22.97 -24.82
CA ALA A 376 32.12 24.20 -24.03
C ALA A 376 31.44 25.34 -24.82
N VAL A 377 30.73 26.21 -24.10
CA VAL A 377 30.01 27.37 -24.64
C VAL A 377 30.47 28.66 -23.96
N ALA A 378 30.29 29.80 -24.64
CA ALA A 378 30.56 31.12 -24.07
C ALA A 378 29.56 31.47 -22.96
N CYS A 379 30.02 32.19 -21.94
CA CYS A 379 29.25 32.62 -20.78
C CYS A 379 29.97 33.77 -20.05
N ASP A 380 29.25 34.51 -19.20
CA ASP A 380 29.79 35.68 -18.48
C ASP A 380 30.64 35.32 -17.24
N LEU A 381 30.84 34.02 -16.97
CA LEU A 381 31.69 33.54 -15.87
C LEU A 381 33.17 33.74 -16.19
N LYS A 382 33.75 34.84 -15.66
CA LYS A 382 35.18 35.20 -15.78
C LYS A 382 36.11 33.99 -15.55
N GLY A 383 36.72 33.49 -16.62
CA GLY A 383 37.73 32.42 -16.61
C GLY A 383 37.18 30.99 -16.61
N GLY A 384 35.85 30.79 -16.60
CA GLY A 384 35.24 29.45 -16.62
C GLY A 384 35.04 28.89 -18.02
N LYS A 385 35.20 27.56 -18.18
CA LYS A 385 34.57 26.84 -19.30
C LYS A 385 33.14 26.48 -18.86
N CYS A 386 32.15 27.01 -19.55
CA CYS A 386 30.75 26.68 -19.31
C CYS A 386 30.26 25.56 -20.20
N HIS A 387 29.34 24.76 -19.69
CA HIS A 387 28.68 23.67 -20.40
C HIS A 387 27.17 23.83 -20.26
N LYS A 388 26.42 23.65 -21.36
CA LYS A 388 24.95 23.75 -21.38
C LYS A 388 24.34 22.34 -21.36
N SER A 389 23.32 22.12 -20.54
CA SER A 389 22.60 20.84 -20.54
C SER A 389 21.92 20.56 -21.90
N PRO A 390 21.89 19.31 -22.39
CA PRO A 390 21.28 18.97 -23.68
C PRO A 390 19.75 18.89 -23.62
N ARG A 391 19.20 18.71 -22.41
CA ARG A 391 17.77 18.78 -22.07
C ARG A 391 17.58 19.74 -20.87
N PRO A 392 16.38 20.26 -20.62
CA PRO A 392 16.11 20.95 -19.37
C PRO A 392 16.21 19.96 -18.19
N PHE A 393 16.55 20.49 -17.03
CA PHE A 393 16.69 19.78 -15.76
C PHE A 393 15.66 20.29 -14.76
N ASP A 394 15.24 19.41 -13.86
CA ASP A 394 14.30 19.71 -12.77
C ASP A 394 15.05 20.40 -11.61
N LEU A 395 14.69 21.66 -11.31
CA LEU A 395 15.37 22.49 -10.30
C LEU A 395 14.42 22.93 -9.17
N THR A 396 14.92 22.90 -7.94
CA THR A 396 14.28 23.54 -6.78
C THR A 396 15.15 24.70 -6.31
N PHE A 397 14.66 25.93 -6.50
CA PHE A 397 15.27 27.15 -5.98
C PHE A 397 14.67 27.47 -4.61
N CYS A 398 15.55 27.55 -3.60
CA CYS A 398 15.21 27.84 -2.22
C CYS A 398 15.66 29.25 -1.86
N LYS A 399 14.77 30.07 -1.30
CA LYS A 399 15.06 31.44 -0.87
C LYS A 399 14.46 31.72 0.50
N LEU A 400 15.16 32.42 1.37
CA LEU A 400 14.59 32.82 2.67
C LEU A 400 13.32 33.66 2.49
N SER A 401 12.30 33.33 3.28
CA SER A 401 11.02 34.05 3.34
C SER A 401 11.17 35.50 3.83
N LYS A 402 12.17 35.79 4.66
CA LYS A 402 12.56 37.15 5.09
C LYS A 402 14.08 37.25 5.18
N SER A 403 14.65 38.39 4.82
CA SER A 403 16.06 38.70 5.00
C SER A 403 16.45 38.77 6.48
N GLY A 404 17.66 38.30 6.83
CA GLY A 404 18.20 38.43 8.20
C GLY A 404 17.71 37.40 9.21
N GLN A 405 17.10 36.30 8.77
CA GLN A 405 16.74 35.19 9.66
C GLN A 405 17.97 34.49 10.24
N VAL A 406 17.80 33.93 11.45
CA VAL A 406 18.81 33.19 12.20
C VAL A 406 18.29 31.80 12.60
N ILE A 407 19.24 30.88 12.80
CA ILE A 407 19.02 29.48 13.20
C ILE A 407 18.44 29.46 14.63
N PRO A 408 17.45 28.59 14.94
CA PRO A 408 16.87 27.53 14.11
C PRO A 408 15.70 27.97 13.22
N HIS A 409 15.21 29.21 13.35
CA HIS A 409 13.96 29.67 12.73
C HIS A 409 14.10 30.11 11.26
N CYS A 410 14.96 29.43 10.50
CA CYS A 410 15.08 29.63 9.05
C CYS A 410 13.85 29.06 8.34
N ASN A 411 13.09 29.88 7.61
CA ASN A 411 11.94 29.44 6.81
C ASN A 411 12.14 29.84 5.34
N TYR A 412 12.12 28.87 4.44
CA TYR A 412 12.41 29.01 3.02
C TYR A 412 11.16 28.84 2.15
N VAL A 413 11.07 29.64 1.08
CA VAL A 413 10.07 29.48 0.03
C VAL A 413 10.62 28.62 -1.09
N THR A 414 9.90 27.56 -1.45
CA THR A 414 10.16 26.68 -2.59
C THR A 414 9.71 27.32 -3.90
N PHE A 415 10.58 27.34 -4.90
CA PHE A 415 10.25 27.62 -6.30
C PHE A 415 10.76 26.48 -7.18
N ILE A 416 9.86 25.69 -7.76
CA ILE A 416 10.20 24.60 -8.69
C ILE A 416 10.19 25.14 -10.12
N LEU A 417 11.20 24.81 -10.92
CA LEU A 417 11.32 25.22 -12.32
C LEU A 417 12.14 24.23 -13.14
N GLU A 418 11.63 23.85 -14.31
CA GLU A 418 12.35 23.03 -15.30
C GLU A 418 13.11 23.94 -16.27
N LYS A 419 14.46 23.87 -16.31
CA LYS A 419 15.27 24.74 -17.18
C LYS A 419 16.54 24.09 -17.72
N TYR A 420 16.95 24.52 -18.91
CA TYR A 420 18.33 24.32 -19.38
C TYR A 420 19.29 25.10 -18.48
N ILE A 421 20.35 24.45 -18.00
CA ILE A 421 21.34 25.08 -17.12
C ILE A 421 22.70 25.28 -17.78
N LEU A 422 23.40 26.32 -17.32
CA LEU A 422 24.80 26.58 -17.61
C LEU A 422 25.62 26.33 -16.33
N MET A 423 26.58 25.41 -16.41
CA MET A 423 27.44 25.06 -15.27
C MET A 423 28.92 25.19 -15.66
N SER A 424 29.75 25.61 -14.70
CA SER A 424 31.22 25.58 -14.82
C SER A 424 31.78 24.44 -13.97
N CYS A 425 32.39 23.47 -14.63
CA CYS A 425 32.76 22.19 -14.02
C CYS A 425 34.11 22.19 -13.30
N SER A 426 34.77 23.34 -13.16
CA SER A 426 35.98 23.52 -12.37
C SER A 426 35.76 23.55 -10.85
N ASP A 427 34.56 23.97 -10.41
CA ASP A 427 34.18 24.12 -8.99
C ASP A 427 32.72 23.68 -8.70
N MET A 428 32.04 23.06 -9.68
CA MET A 428 30.58 22.82 -9.67
C MET A 428 29.72 24.07 -9.39
N LYS A 429 30.21 25.27 -9.75
CA LYS A 429 29.46 26.53 -9.64
C LYS A 429 28.45 26.64 -10.78
N VAL A 430 27.16 26.75 -10.42
CA VAL A 430 26.02 26.79 -11.35
C VAL A 430 25.52 28.23 -11.49
N GLN A 431 25.15 28.64 -12.70
CA GLN A 431 24.38 29.86 -12.94
C GLN A 431 23.11 29.55 -13.73
N ILE A 432 21.97 30.02 -13.24
CA ILE A 432 20.70 29.97 -13.96
C ILE A 432 20.54 31.30 -14.70
N THR A 433 20.64 31.27 -16.03
CA THR A 433 20.18 32.35 -16.90
C THR A 433 18.66 32.24 -17.12
N SER A 434 18.00 33.38 -17.32
CA SER A 434 16.53 33.48 -17.48
C SER A 434 16.04 32.86 -18.78
#